data_AF-A0A133SGX6-F1
#
_entry.id   AF-A0A133SGX6-F1
#
_cell.length_a   1.000
_cell.length_b   1.000
_cell.length_c   1.000
_cell.angle_alpha   90.00
_cell.angle_beta   90.00
_cell.angle_gamma   90.00
#
_symmetry.space_group_name_H-M   'P 1'
#
loop_
_entity.id
_entity.type
_entity.pdbx_description
1 polymer ?
#
loop_
_entity_poly.entity_id
_entity_poly.type
_entity_poly.pdbx_seq_one_letter_code
_entity_poly.pdbx_strand_id
1 'polypeptide(L)'
;MKKDMLMELKQRLPNVYMLYYTEKDGSWVEKQFQENPYNFFMEIPEFQLANLYAGMEKGKIDLKNCKVIYKNLSFLSPSQASDERFWAALTHKTFYNYMRERWGYATGITIPSQRDGVSEIKSRFFFTGNGKNGYFRNTFAKCWWIGKLLYDSNKNNFEMLDTIGSNDFNSKVNEIFHNYTFSSNPTILNGIVECFEYFNSRNKKINVKNQLRPTMQKLNAIGGGLILDCLSSEEIRDIMIDNITSIMEGRHDTLISGDDVSEDENEYEETSEEDTKLENTELENNTDRINIGDVVTIISKDREDSQIVYMRYHKGKLSILGELILNKTKNDTVDFKGRTYDIATIEKSKCTATTARI
;
A
#
# COMPACT_ATOMS: atom_id res chain seq x y z
N MET A 1 4.93 20.23 -3.09
CA MET A 1 4.84 20.56 -1.65
C MET A 1 6.25 20.60 -1.08
N LYS A 2 6.60 21.56 -0.21
CA LYS A 2 7.91 21.60 0.46
C LYS A 2 8.09 20.33 1.30
N LYS A 3 9.33 19.82 1.38
CA LYS A 3 9.61 18.54 2.05
C LYS A 3 9.20 18.56 3.52
N ASP A 4 9.59 19.60 4.25
CA ASP A 4 9.34 19.69 5.69
C ASP A 4 7.83 19.84 5.98
N MET A 5 7.12 20.65 5.18
CA MET A 5 5.66 20.83 5.28
C MET A 5 4.89 19.54 4.96
N LEU A 6 5.36 18.76 3.98
CA LEU A 6 4.81 17.43 3.68
C LEU A 6 4.98 16.47 4.86
N MET A 7 6.17 16.45 5.48
CA MET A 7 6.43 15.62 6.65
C MET A 7 5.58 16.04 7.85
N GLU A 8 5.47 17.35 8.10
CA GLU A 8 4.63 17.90 9.17
C GLU A 8 3.15 17.57 8.95
N LEU A 9 2.62 17.73 7.72
CA LEU A 9 1.23 17.40 7.40
C LEU A 9 0.92 15.92 7.69
N LYS A 10 1.84 15.02 7.31
CA LYS A 10 1.72 13.58 7.57
C LYS A 10 1.71 13.28 9.06
N GLN A 11 2.60 13.91 9.82
CA GLN A 11 2.68 13.72 11.28
C GLN A 11 1.43 14.22 11.98
N ARG A 12 0.86 15.34 11.52
CA ARG A 12 -0.35 15.94 12.09
C ARG A 12 -1.65 15.31 11.57
N LEU A 13 -1.58 14.36 10.63
CA LEU A 13 -2.74 13.78 9.97
C LEU A 13 -3.81 13.26 10.94
N PRO A 14 -3.48 12.57 12.06
CA PRO A 14 -4.48 12.17 13.06
C PRO A 14 -5.31 13.33 13.62
N ASN A 15 -4.74 14.54 13.71
CA ASN A 15 -5.40 15.71 14.24
C ASN A 15 -6.21 16.48 13.18
N VAL A 16 -5.90 16.30 11.90
CA VAL A 16 -6.50 17.09 10.80
C VAL A 16 -7.27 16.25 9.79
N TYR A 17 -7.35 14.92 9.95
CA TYR A 17 -7.99 14.03 8.98
C TYR A 17 -9.46 14.41 8.69
N MET A 18 -10.19 14.91 9.70
CA MET A 18 -11.58 15.34 9.54
C MET A 18 -11.72 16.47 8.51
N LEU A 19 -10.70 17.32 8.34
CA LEU A 19 -10.71 18.40 7.35
C LEU A 19 -10.83 17.87 5.92
N TYR A 20 -10.38 16.64 5.64
CA TYR A 20 -10.58 16.00 4.33
C TYR A 20 -12.05 15.69 4.06
N TYR A 21 -12.86 15.53 5.10
CA TYR A 21 -14.29 15.24 4.98
C TYR A 21 -15.13 16.52 5.04
N THR A 22 -14.69 17.56 5.74
CA THR A 22 -15.48 18.79 5.96
C THR A 22 -15.13 19.92 4.99
N GLU A 23 -13.85 20.11 4.65
CA GLU A 23 -13.41 21.27 3.87
C GLU A 23 -13.61 21.06 2.38
N LYS A 24 -14.18 22.07 1.72
CA LYS A 24 -14.61 21.96 0.31
C LYS A 24 -13.47 22.14 -0.68
N ASP A 25 -12.39 22.80 -0.29
CA ASP A 25 -11.27 23.16 -1.15
C ASP A 25 -9.92 23.00 -0.43
N GLY A 26 -8.83 22.88 -1.19
CA GLY A 26 -7.50 22.59 -0.66
C GLY A 26 -6.86 23.73 0.15
N SER A 27 -7.48 24.91 0.24
CA SER A 27 -6.89 26.06 0.96
C SER A 27 -6.71 25.81 2.46
N TRP A 28 -7.46 24.87 3.06
CA TRP A 28 -7.28 24.53 4.47
C TRP A 28 -5.88 23.97 4.75
N VAL A 29 -5.24 23.33 3.78
CA VAL A 29 -3.87 22.81 3.90
C VAL A 29 -2.91 23.97 4.06
N GLU A 30 -3.08 25.04 3.27
CA GLU A 30 -2.26 26.25 3.37
C GLU A 30 -2.42 26.91 4.75
N LYS A 31 -3.64 26.90 5.31
CA LYS A 31 -3.92 27.43 6.67
C LYS A 31 -3.26 26.63 7.79
N GLN A 32 -2.71 25.44 7.52
CA GLN A 32 -1.97 24.67 8.53
C GLN A 32 -0.54 25.17 8.76
N PHE A 33 -0.03 26.02 7.88
CA PHE A 33 1.36 26.46 7.84
C PHE A 33 1.47 27.99 7.88
N GLN A 34 2.58 28.50 8.41
CA GLN A 34 2.85 29.95 8.46
C GLN A 34 3.23 30.52 7.08
N GLU A 35 3.72 29.67 6.20
CA GLU A 35 4.12 30.02 4.84
C GLU A 35 3.47 29.08 3.82
N ASN A 36 3.50 29.47 2.55
CA ASN A 36 2.94 28.66 1.47
C ASN A 36 3.66 27.29 1.41
N PRO A 37 2.94 26.16 1.58
CA PRO A 37 3.54 24.82 1.59
C PRO A 37 3.93 24.34 0.18
N TYR A 38 3.67 25.13 -0.86
CA TYR A 38 3.96 24.78 -2.25
C TYR A 38 5.08 25.65 -2.82
N ASN A 39 6.06 25.00 -3.44
CA ASN A 39 7.06 25.67 -4.28
C ASN A 39 6.70 25.49 -5.74
N PHE A 40 7.06 26.47 -6.57
CA PHE A 40 7.15 26.26 -8.00
C PHE A 40 8.23 25.20 -8.27
N PHE A 41 7.84 24.12 -8.95
CA PHE A 41 8.74 23.05 -9.35
C PHE A 41 8.83 22.99 -10.87
N MET A 42 7.66 22.97 -11.52
CA MET A 42 7.51 23.01 -12.96
C MET A 42 6.12 23.49 -13.34
N GLU A 43 5.98 23.94 -14.59
CA GLU A 43 4.67 24.21 -15.17
C GLU A 43 3.97 22.88 -15.48
N ILE A 44 2.71 22.78 -15.06
CA ILE A 44 1.85 21.62 -15.33
C ILE A 44 0.79 22.11 -16.31
N PRO A 45 0.61 21.45 -17.47
CA PRO A 45 -0.43 21.86 -18.41
C PRO A 45 -1.80 21.78 -17.73
N GLU A 46 -2.71 22.68 -18.09
CA GLU A 46 -4.09 22.56 -17.64
C GLU A 46 -4.77 21.38 -18.36
N PHE A 47 -5.30 20.44 -17.58
CA PHE A 47 -6.09 19.33 -18.11
C PHE A 47 -7.21 18.94 -17.14
N GLN A 48 -8.24 18.31 -17.70
CA GLN A 48 -9.39 17.84 -16.95
C GLN A 48 -9.38 16.32 -16.81
N LEU A 49 -9.67 15.85 -15.61
CA LEU A 49 -9.88 14.44 -15.33
C LEU A 49 -11.25 13.96 -15.84
N ALA A 50 -11.46 12.65 -15.84
CA ALA A 50 -12.72 12.05 -16.21
C ALA A 50 -13.88 12.58 -15.34
N ASN A 51 -14.98 13.01 -15.95
CA ASN A 51 -16.15 13.50 -15.23
C ASN A 51 -16.74 12.38 -14.34
N LEU A 52 -16.74 12.60 -13.02
CA LEU A 52 -17.26 11.68 -12.00
C LEU A 52 -18.80 11.52 -12.07
N TYR A 53 -19.50 12.51 -12.62
CA TYR A 53 -20.96 12.54 -12.71
C TYR A 53 -21.52 11.96 -14.02
N ALA A 54 -20.66 11.42 -14.89
CA ALA A 54 -21.07 10.88 -16.19
C ALA A 54 -21.75 9.50 -16.11
N GLY A 55 -22.13 9.02 -14.92
CA GLY A 55 -22.74 7.69 -14.72
C GLY A 55 -21.80 6.52 -15.03
N MET A 56 -20.48 6.76 -15.09
CA MET A 56 -19.48 5.73 -15.37
C MET A 56 -19.13 4.94 -14.11
N GLU A 57 -18.90 3.65 -14.27
CA GLU A 57 -18.32 2.80 -13.22
C GLU A 57 -16.96 3.34 -12.76
N LYS A 58 -16.64 3.21 -11.46
CA LYS A 58 -15.38 3.68 -10.86
C LYS A 58 -14.14 3.20 -11.63
N GLY A 59 -14.12 1.94 -12.08
CA GLY A 59 -13.01 1.38 -12.85
C GLY A 59 -12.82 2.04 -14.23
N LYS A 60 -13.91 2.45 -14.90
CA LYS A 60 -13.85 3.17 -16.19
C LYS A 60 -13.30 4.59 -16.00
N ILE A 61 -13.71 5.25 -14.91
CA ILE A 61 -13.17 6.55 -14.51
C ILE A 61 -11.66 6.44 -14.28
N ASP A 62 -11.22 5.46 -13.49
CA ASP A 62 -9.80 5.27 -13.17
C ASP A 62 -8.96 4.95 -14.40
N LEU A 63 -9.42 4.05 -15.27
CA LEU A 63 -8.74 3.71 -16.53
C LEU A 63 -8.62 4.95 -17.44
N LYS A 64 -9.70 5.74 -17.58
CA LYS A 64 -9.67 6.99 -18.35
C LYS A 64 -8.69 8.00 -17.75
N ASN A 65 -8.63 8.11 -16.42
CA ASN A 65 -7.68 8.98 -15.74
C ASN A 65 -6.22 8.54 -15.94
N CYS A 66 -5.92 7.24 -16.01
CA CYS A 66 -4.58 6.76 -16.36
C CYS A 66 -4.13 7.33 -17.70
N LYS A 67 -5.01 7.28 -18.72
CA LYS A 67 -4.72 7.83 -20.05
C LYS A 67 -4.52 9.34 -20.02
N VAL A 68 -5.43 10.07 -19.36
CA VAL A 68 -5.39 11.54 -19.26
C VAL A 68 -4.13 11.99 -18.53
N ILE A 69 -3.86 11.43 -17.35
CA ILE A 69 -2.73 11.84 -16.50
C ILE A 69 -1.42 11.52 -17.20
N TYR A 70 -1.24 10.31 -17.73
CA TYR A 70 0.00 9.98 -18.41
C TYR A 70 0.20 10.82 -19.68
N LYS A 71 -0.82 11.01 -20.51
CA LYS A 71 -0.70 11.83 -21.72
C LYS A 71 -0.30 13.28 -21.42
N ASN A 72 -0.85 13.88 -20.37
CA ASN A 72 -0.56 15.28 -20.03
C ASN A 72 0.71 15.45 -19.19
N LEU A 73 1.20 14.38 -18.56
CA LEU A 73 2.40 14.41 -17.70
C LEU A 73 3.50 13.46 -18.19
N SER A 74 3.49 13.05 -19.46
CA SER A 74 4.45 12.10 -20.04
C SER A 74 5.88 12.65 -20.08
N PHE A 75 6.03 13.97 -19.97
CA PHE A 75 7.32 14.65 -19.87
C PHE A 75 8.05 14.38 -18.54
N LEU A 76 7.37 13.85 -17.52
CA LEU A 76 8.00 13.52 -16.24
C LEU A 76 9.00 12.37 -16.42
N SER A 77 10.21 12.55 -15.88
CA SER A 77 11.12 11.42 -15.74
C SER A 77 10.64 10.45 -14.66
N PRO A 78 11.02 9.16 -14.69
CA PRO A 78 10.73 8.22 -13.61
C PRO A 78 11.14 8.76 -12.23
N SER A 79 12.30 9.43 -12.13
CA SER A 79 12.77 10.03 -10.88
C SER A 79 11.84 11.13 -10.36
N GLN A 80 11.34 11.99 -11.25
CA GLN A 80 10.36 13.02 -10.87
C GLN A 80 9.01 12.41 -10.48
N ALA A 81 8.56 11.38 -11.19
CA ALA A 81 7.32 10.67 -10.90
C ALA A 81 7.41 9.76 -9.65
N SER A 82 8.61 9.53 -9.12
CA SER A 82 8.82 8.92 -7.80
C SER A 82 8.84 9.93 -6.66
N ASP A 83 8.79 11.24 -6.94
CA ASP A 83 8.81 12.28 -5.90
C ASP A 83 7.41 12.54 -5.34
N GLU A 84 7.21 12.16 -4.08
CA GLU A 84 5.97 12.40 -3.36
C GLU A 84 5.52 13.86 -3.38
N ARG A 85 6.46 14.81 -3.31
CA ARG A 85 6.15 16.25 -3.22
C ARG A 85 5.32 16.73 -4.40
N PHE A 86 5.49 16.10 -5.56
CA PHE A 86 4.72 16.38 -6.77
C PHE A 86 3.28 15.88 -6.62
N TRP A 87 3.11 14.60 -6.29
CA TRP A 87 1.79 13.98 -6.14
C TRP A 87 0.98 14.59 -5.01
N ALA A 88 1.61 14.85 -3.86
CA ALA A 88 0.99 15.52 -2.73
C ALA A 88 0.51 16.93 -3.09
N ALA A 89 1.24 17.67 -3.94
CA ALA A 89 0.76 18.96 -4.42
C ALA A 89 -0.48 18.82 -5.31
N LEU A 90 -0.48 17.87 -6.23
CA LEU A 90 -1.64 17.63 -7.10
C LEU A 90 -2.89 17.20 -6.32
N THR A 91 -2.75 16.29 -5.36
CA THR A 91 -3.87 15.76 -4.58
C THR A 91 -4.40 16.75 -3.54
N HIS A 92 -3.55 17.62 -2.98
CA HIS A 92 -3.96 18.57 -1.93
C HIS A 92 -4.27 19.98 -2.44
N LYS A 93 -3.86 20.32 -3.66
CA LYS A 93 -4.09 21.64 -4.26
C LYS A 93 -4.90 21.56 -5.54
N THR A 94 -4.28 21.10 -6.63
CA THR A 94 -4.86 21.21 -7.99
C THR A 94 -6.14 20.41 -8.17
N PHE A 95 -6.18 19.18 -7.65
CA PHE A 95 -7.29 18.24 -7.84
C PHE A 95 -7.91 17.81 -6.51
N TYR A 96 -7.82 18.65 -5.48
CA TYR A 96 -8.32 18.32 -4.15
C TYR A 96 -9.82 18.00 -4.14
N ASN A 97 -10.64 18.82 -4.81
CA ASN A 97 -12.09 18.60 -4.86
C ASN A 97 -12.41 17.30 -5.60
N TYR A 98 -11.72 17.05 -6.72
CA TYR A 98 -11.84 15.81 -7.47
C TYR A 98 -11.50 14.59 -6.60
N MET A 99 -10.42 14.67 -5.82
CA MET A 99 -10.02 13.60 -4.90
C MET A 99 -11.11 13.33 -3.85
N ARG A 100 -11.68 14.37 -3.25
CA ARG A 100 -12.76 14.23 -2.27
C ARG A 100 -14.01 13.58 -2.85
N GLU A 101 -14.41 14.02 -4.04
CA GLU A 101 -15.58 13.46 -4.72
C GLU A 101 -15.36 12.00 -5.15
N ARG A 102 -14.22 11.70 -5.78
CA ARG A 102 -13.89 10.35 -6.28
C ARG A 102 -13.91 9.30 -5.18
N TRP A 103 -13.48 9.67 -3.98
CA TRP A 103 -13.34 8.76 -2.85
C TRP A 103 -14.44 8.90 -1.78
N GLY A 104 -15.49 9.69 -2.04
CA GLY A 104 -16.65 9.77 -1.15
C GLY A 104 -16.46 10.62 0.12
N TYR A 105 -15.37 11.39 0.22
CA TYR A 105 -15.18 12.35 1.32
C TYR A 105 -16.22 13.48 1.27
N ALA A 106 -16.75 13.79 0.09
CA ALA A 106 -17.77 14.83 -0.11
C ALA A 106 -19.21 14.38 0.18
N THR A 107 -19.47 13.07 0.31
CA THR A 107 -20.84 12.54 0.36
C THR A 107 -21.43 12.43 1.76
N GLY A 108 -20.68 12.73 2.83
CA GLY A 108 -21.22 12.92 4.19
C GLY A 108 -21.87 11.69 4.83
N ILE A 109 -21.68 10.48 4.29
CA ILE A 109 -22.46 9.30 4.69
C ILE A 109 -22.00 8.74 6.05
N THR A 110 -20.73 8.90 6.45
CA THR A 110 -20.21 8.76 7.83
C THR A 110 -18.73 9.15 7.82
N ILE A 111 -18.23 9.87 8.83
CA ILE A 111 -16.79 10.08 9.01
C ILE A 111 -16.24 8.82 9.68
N PRO A 112 -15.23 8.14 9.10
CA PRO A 112 -14.67 6.92 9.69
C PRO A 112 -13.92 7.20 10.98
N SER A 113 -13.48 6.13 11.67
CA SER A 113 -12.59 6.28 12.82
C SER A 113 -11.31 7.03 12.43
N GLN A 114 -10.62 7.63 13.41
CA GLN A 114 -9.35 8.31 13.14
C GLN A 114 -8.32 7.36 12.50
N ARG A 115 -8.24 6.11 12.96
CA ARG A 115 -7.32 5.10 12.40
C ARG A 115 -7.58 4.90 10.92
N ASP A 116 -8.83 4.60 10.56
CA ASP A 116 -9.20 4.21 9.20
C ASP A 116 -9.15 5.44 8.28
N GLY A 117 -9.68 6.58 8.74
CA GLY A 117 -9.61 7.83 8.00
C GLY A 117 -8.17 8.26 7.68
N VAL A 118 -7.26 8.17 8.66
CA VAL A 118 -5.84 8.46 8.46
C VAL A 118 -5.21 7.48 7.46
N SER A 119 -5.46 6.18 7.60
CA SER A 119 -4.94 5.15 6.70
C SER A 119 -5.40 5.37 5.25
N GLU A 120 -6.69 5.62 5.05
CA GLU A 120 -7.25 5.90 3.73
C GLU A 120 -6.65 7.16 3.09
N ILE A 121 -6.53 8.25 3.87
CA ILE A 121 -5.97 9.50 3.37
C ILE A 121 -4.49 9.32 3.00
N LYS A 122 -3.70 8.63 3.84
CA LYS A 122 -2.30 8.27 3.53
C LYS A 122 -2.20 7.54 2.20
N SER A 123 -3.01 6.50 2.02
CA SER A 123 -2.99 5.67 0.81
C SER A 123 -3.40 6.46 -0.45
N ARG A 124 -4.42 7.32 -0.35
CA ARG A 124 -5.04 7.98 -1.53
C ARG A 124 -4.38 9.29 -1.91
N PHE A 125 -4.06 10.14 -0.93
CA PHE A 125 -3.58 11.51 -1.13
C PHE A 125 -2.06 11.63 -1.08
N PHE A 126 -1.40 10.78 -0.29
CA PHE A 126 0.04 10.79 -0.13
C PHE A 126 0.68 9.69 -0.98
N PHE A 127 1.98 9.81 -1.20
CA PHE A 127 2.79 8.77 -1.83
C PHE A 127 3.57 8.13 -0.68
N THR A 128 2.93 7.18 0.00
CA THR A 128 3.48 6.55 1.20
C THR A 128 4.18 5.24 0.88
N GLY A 129 5.30 5.00 1.57
CA GLY A 129 6.18 3.86 1.35
C GLY A 129 7.14 4.10 0.19
N ASN A 130 8.40 3.69 0.38
CA ASN A 130 9.39 3.73 -0.69
C ASN A 130 8.97 2.75 -1.81
N GLY A 131 9.20 3.13 -3.07
CA GLY A 131 8.96 2.25 -4.22
C GLY A 131 7.47 2.02 -4.51
N LYS A 132 7.05 0.75 -4.56
CA LYS A 132 5.77 0.33 -5.16
C LYS A 132 4.52 0.81 -4.45
N ASN A 133 4.56 0.90 -3.12
CA ASN A 133 3.44 1.40 -2.33
C ASN A 133 3.05 2.80 -2.80
N GLY A 134 4.04 3.70 -2.95
CA GLY A 134 3.80 5.03 -3.50
C GLY A 134 3.36 5.01 -4.97
N TYR A 135 3.97 4.16 -5.80
CA TYR A 135 3.66 4.08 -7.24
C TYR A 135 2.21 3.71 -7.51
N PHE A 136 1.65 2.76 -6.76
CA PHE A 136 0.37 2.14 -7.12
C PHE A 136 -0.77 2.40 -6.13
N ARG A 137 -0.53 3.02 -4.97
CA ARG A 137 -1.60 3.39 -4.02
C ARG A 137 -2.09 4.83 -4.20
N ASN A 138 -1.17 5.78 -4.36
CA ASN A 138 -1.54 7.17 -4.59
C ASN A 138 -2.42 7.29 -5.85
N THR A 139 -3.51 8.03 -5.76
CA THR A 139 -4.54 8.06 -6.81
C THR A 139 -3.98 8.47 -8.18
N PHE A 140 -3.14 9.50 -8.22
CA PHE A 140 -2.60 10.04 -9.47
C PHE A 140 -1.26 9.43 -9.85
N ALA A 141 -0.39 9.11 -8.88
CA ALA A 141 0.86 8.40 -9.18
C ALA A 141 0.57 7.04 -9.85
N LYS A 142 -0.40 6.29 -9.32
CA LYS A 142 -0.88 5.04 -9.95
C LYS A 142 -1.28 5.25 -11.39
N CYS A 143 -2.08 6.28 -11.66
CA CYS A 143 -2.53 6.59 -13.01
C CYS A 143 -1.35 6.87 -13.94
N TRP A 144 -0.33 7.58 -13.46
CA TRP A 144 0.87 7.88 -14.24
C TRP A 144 1.73 6.64 -14.47
N TRP A 145 2.02 5.84 -13.45
CA TRP A 145 2.86 4.64 -13.57
C TRP A 145 2.21 3.56 -14.44
N ILE A 146 0.92 3.32 -14.26
CA ILE A 146 0.15 2.39 -15.10
C ILE A 146 0.07 2.90 -16.53
N GLY A 147 -0.18 4.20 -16.72
CA GLY A 147 -0.13 4.82 -18.03
C GLY A 147 1.24 4.67 -18.70
N LYS A 148 2.34 4.86 -17.96
CA LYS A 148 3.71 4.69 -18.47
C LYS A 148 4.01 3.25 -18.89
N LEU A 149 3.72 2.29 -18.02
CA LEU A 149 4.06 0.88 -18.24
C LEU A 149 3.26 0.26 -19.40
N LEU A 150 2.05 0.75 -19.65
CA LEU A 150 1.14 0.22 -20.68
C LEU A 150 1.00 1.16 -21.88
N TYR A 151 1.86 2.18 -21.98
CA TYR A 151 1.91 3.06 -23.13
C TYR A 151 2.93 2.57 -24.15
N ASP A 152 2.46 2.36 -25.38
CA ASP A 152 3.30 1.99 -26.51
C ASP A 152 3.01 2.94 -27.69
N SER A 153 3.97 3.82 -27.99
CA SER A 153 3.87 4.76 -29.11
C SER A 153 3.94 4.10 -30.49
N ASN A 154 4.42 2.85 -30.58
CA ASN A 154 4.50 2.12 -31.84
C ASN A 154 3.20 1.36 -32.15
N LYS A 155 2.30 1.24 -31.16
CA LYS A 155 0.97 0.66 -31.29
C LYS A 155 -0.10 1.74 -31.12
N ASN A 156 -1.34 1.35 -30.83
CA ASN A 156 -2.41 2.28 -30.47
C ASN A 156 -2.27 2.77 -29.02
N ASN A 157 -1.17 3.49 -28.71
CA ASN A 157 -0.87 4.20 -27.45
C ASN A 157 -1.24 3.47 -26.15
N PHE A 158 -2.52 3.40 -25.80
CA PHE A 158 -3.04 2.76 -24.57
C PHE A 158 -3.75 1.42 -24.82
N GLU A 159 -3.48 0.76 -25.95
CA GLU A 159 -4.07 -0.54 -26.31
C GLU A 159 -3.88 -1.59 -25.22
N MET A 160 -2.67 -1.71 -24.66
CA MET A 160 -2.39 -2.67 -23.59
C MET A 160 -3.23 -2.38 -22.33
N LEU A 161 -3.43 -1.10 -21.99
CA LEU A 161 -4.28 -0.68 -20.89
C LEU A 161 -5.76 -0.98 -21.16
N ASP A 162 -6.22 -0.79 -22.40
CA ASP A 162 -7.58 -1.16 -22.82
C ASP A 162 -7.80 -2.67 -22.79
N THR A 163 -6.80 -3.46 -23.18
CA THR A 163 -6.80 -4.92 -23.10
C THR A 163 -6.95 -5.42 -21.66
N ILE A 164 -6.20 -4.87 -20.70
CA ILE A 164 -6.37 -5.23 -19.27
C ILE A 164 -7.78 -4.87 -18.80
N GLY A 165 -8.31 -3.74 -19.24
CA GLY A 165 -9.71 -3.36 -19.09
C GLY A 165 -10.09 -2.81 -17.71
N SER A 166 -11.26 -2.17 -17.66
CA SER A 166 -11.71 -1.38 -16.51
C SER A 166 -12.41 -2.16 -15.39
N ASN A 167 -12.83 -3.40 -15.63
CA ASN A 167 -13.45 -4.20 -14.57
C ASN A 167 -12.41 -4.55 -13.51
N ASP A 168 -12.78 -4.41 -12.22
CA ASP A 168 -11.91 -4.70 -11.08
C ASP A 168 -10.54 -4.01 -11.17
N PHE A 169 -10.51 -2.82 -11.79
CA PHE A 169 -9.27 -2.17 -12.24
C PHE A 169 -8.22 -2.03 -11.14
N ASN A 170 -8.62 -1.54 -9.95
CA ASN A 170 -7.69 -1.39 -8.83
C ASN A 170 -7.15 -2.74 -8.34
N SER A 171 -7.98 -3.78 -8.30
CA SER A 171 -7.57 -5.13 -7.92
C SER A 171 -6.60 -5.70 -8.94
N LYS A 172 -6.86 -5.55 -10.25
CA LYS A 172 -5.92 -5.96 -11.31
C LYS A 172 -4.59 -5.20 -11.22
N VAL A 173 -4.64 -3.89 -10.96
CA VAL A 173 -3.42 -3.09 -10.78
C VAL A 173 -2.58 -3.63 -9.61
N ASN A 174 -3.23 -3.98 -8.51
CA ASN A 174 -2.55 -4.56 -7.37
C ASN A 174 -1.93 -5.93 -7.69
N GLU A 175 -2.72 -6.84 -8.28
CA GLU A 175 -2.25 -8.19 -8.59
C GLU A 175 -1.18 -8.23 -9.69
N ILE A 176 -1.17 -7.27 -10.63
CA ILE A 176 -0.19 -7.27 -11.73
C ILE A 176 1.06 -6.46 -11.37
N PHE A 177 0.92 -5.27 -10.80
CA PHE A 177 2.01 -4.30 -10.69
C PHE A 177 2.51 -4.07 -9.27
N HIS A 178 1.59 -3.99 -8.30
CA HIS A 178 1.96 -3.74 -6.91
C HIS A 178 2.66 -4.97 -6.30
N ASN A 179 2.02 -6.13 -6.39
CA ASN A 179 2.48 -7.34 -5.70
C ASN A 179 3.77 -7.92 -6.31
N TYR A 180 4.01 -7.74 -7.62
CA TYR A 180 5.11 -8.39 -8.33
C TYR A 180 6.02 -7.40 -9.07
N THR A 181 7.34 -7.62 -9.04
CA THR A 181 8.32 -6.73 -9.69
C THR A 181 8.49 -7.04 -11.18
N PHE A 182 8.29 -8.30 -11.56
CA PHE A 182 8.56 -8.81 -12.91
C PHE A 182 7.73 -8.11 -13.99
N SER A 183 6.58 -7.53 -13.65
CA SER A 183 5.76 -6.72 -14.57
C SER A 183 6.41 -5.40 -14.99
N SER A 184 7.58 -5.07 -14.44
CA SER A 184 8.43 -3.97 -14.92
C SER A 184 9.23 -4.37 -16.16
N ASN A 185 9.36 -5.66 -16.45
CA ASN A 185 9.97 -6.18 -17.68
C ASN A 185 8.92 -6.15 -18.81
N PRO A 186 9.16 -5.40 -19.92
CA PRO A 186 8.22 -5.30 -21.03
C PRO A 186 7.85 -6.64 -21.67
N THR A 187 8.77 -7.60 -21.74
CA THR A 187 8.50 -8.93 -22.32
C THR A 187 7.47 -9.69 -21.47
N ILE A 188 7.63 -9.67 -20.15
CA ILE A 188 6.72 -10.32 -19.22
C ILE A 188 5.36 -9.60 -19.22
N LEU A 189 5.37 -8.27 -19.20
CA LEU A 189 4.15 -7.47 -19.25
C LEU A 189 3.36 -7.70 -20.55
N ASN A 190 4.05 -7.81 -21.69
CA ASN A 190 3.42 -8.17 -22.96
C ASN A 190 2.76 -9.55 -22.90
N GLY A 191 3.43 -10.57 -22.34
CA GLY A 191 2.82 -11.89 -22.17
C GLY A 191 1.58 -11.88 -21.28
N ILE A 192 1.59 -11.08 -20.20
CA ILE A 192 0.41 -10.86 -19.36
C ILE A 192 -0.73 -10.24 -20.19
N VAL A 193 -0.44 -9.20 -20.97
CA VAL A 193 -1.44 -8.50 -21.81
C VAL A 193 -2.00 -9.42 -22.91
N GLU A 194 -1.14 -10.19 -23.59
CA GLU A 194 -1.54 -11.18 -24.60
C GLU A 194 -2.49 -12.24 -23.99
N CYS A 195 -2.31 -12.61 -22.73
CA CYS A 195 -3.23 -13.51 -22.02
C CYS A 195 -4.61 -12.86 -21.83
N PHE A 196 -4.68 -11.58 -21.43
CA PHE A 196 -5.95 -10.86 -21.37
C PHE A 196 -6.62 -10.77 -22.75
N GLU A 197 -5.87 -10.48 -23.81
CA GLU A 197 -6.32 -10.50 -25.21
C GLU A 197 -6.93 -11.85 -25.61
N TYR A 198 -6.28 -12.96 -25.24
CA TYR A 198 -6.77 -14.31 -25.51
C TYR A 198 -8.14 -14.58 -24.90
N PHE A 199 -8.36 -14.20 -23.64
CA PHE A 199 -9.65 -14.40 -22.96
C PHE A 199 -10.72 -13.41 -23.44
N ASN A 200 -10.34 -12.14 -23.67
CA ASN A 200 -11.24 -11.11 -24.17
C ASN A 200 -11.78 -11.46 -25.57
N SER A 201 -10.94 -11.94 -26.49
CA SER A 201 -11.36 -12.38 -27.84
C SER A 201 -12.36 -13.54 -27.82
N ARG A 202 -12.47 -14.26 -26.69
CA ARG A 202 -13.42 -15.36 -26.46
C ARG A 202 -14.59 -14.95 -25.57
N ASN A 203 -14.76 -13.65 -25.30
CA ASN A 203 -15.76 -13.12 -24.38
C ASN A 203 -15.71 -13.75 -22.97
N LYS A 204 -14.54 -14.20 -22.53
CA LYS A 204 -14.31 -14.74 -21.19
C LYS A 204 -13.67 -13.67 -20.31
N LYS A 205 -14.26 -13.44 -19.13
CA LYS A 205 -13.69 -12.53 -18.13
C LYS A 205 -12.80 -13.30 -17.16
N ILE A 206 -11.64 -12.74 -16.85
CA ILE A 206 -10.75 -13.26 -15.82
C ILE A 206 -11.22 -12.70 -14.47
N ASN A 207 -11.62 -13.59 -13.55
CA ASN A 207 -11.93 -13.22 -12.17
C ASN A 207 -10.62 -12.95 -11.41
N VAL A 208 -10.51 -11.78 -10.78
CA VAL A 208 -9.25 -11.37 -10.15
C VAL A 208 -8.85 -12.30 -8.99
N LYS A 209 -9.80 -12.63 -8.11
CA LYS A 209 -9.54 -13.41 -6.89
C LYS A 209 -9.28 -14.88 -7.19
N ASN A 210 -10.12 -15.48 -8.03
CA ASN A 210 -10.12 -16.93 -8.24
C ASN A 210 -9.16 -17.37 -9.36
N GLN A 211 -8.83 -16.48 -10.30
CA GLN A 211 -8.02 -16.84 -11.47
C GLN A 211 -6.74 -16.01 -11.54
N LEU A 212 -6.84 -14.68 -11.60
CA LEU A 212 -5.64 -13.83 -11.79
C LEU A 212 -4.65 -14.00 -10.64
N ARG A 213 -5.09 -13.85 -9.39
CA ARG A 213 -4.21 -13.95 -8.21
C ARG A 213 -3.47 -15.30 -8.13
N PRO A 214 -4.14 -16.47 -8.19
CA PRO A 214 -3.44 -17.75 -8.22
C PRO A 214 -2.48 -17.90 -9.40
N THR A 215 -2.84 -17.38 -10.58
CA THR A 215 -1.97 -17.42 -11.76
C THR A 215 -0.73 -16.56 -11.57
N MET A 216 -0.86 -15.35 -11.02
CA MET A 216 0.28 -14.48 -10.72
C MET A 216 1.19 -15.07 -9.63
N GLN A 217 0.61 -15.74 -8.62
CA GLN A 217 1.37 -16.49 -7.61
C GLN A 217 2.15 -17.65 -8.24
N LYS A 218 1.53 -18.40 -9.15
CA LYS A 218 2.22 -19.47 -9.91
C LYS A 218 3.37 -18.91 -10.73
N LEU A 219 3.16 -17.79 -11.43
CA LEU A 219 4.22 -17.15 -12.23
C LEU A 219 5.39 -16.70 -11.33
N ASN A 220 5.09 -16.12 -10.17
CA ASN A 220 6.10 -15.77 -9.18
C ASN A 220 6.87 -17.00 -8.65
N ALA A 221 6.17 -18.11 -8.41
CA ALA A 221 6.80 -19.37 -7.97
C ALA A 221 7.72 -19.96 -9.06
N ILE A 222 7.31 -19.92 -10.33
CA ILE A 222 8.16 -20.28 -11.47
C ILE A 222 9.40 -19.39 -11.48
N GLY A 223 9.25 -18.09 -11.21
CA GLY A 223 10.34 -17.13 -11.08
C GLY A 223 11.36 -17.43 -9.98
N GLY A 224 10.98 -18.22 -8.97
CA GLY A 224 11.89 -18.70 -7.93
C GLY A 224 12.78 -19.87 -8.39
N GLY A 225 12.33 -20.66 -9.38
CA GLY A 225 13.06 -21.81 -9.94
C GLY A 225 13.72 -21.54 -11.30
N LEU A 226 13.24 -20.55 -12.05
CA LEU A 226 13.73 -20.11 -13.35
C LEU A 226 13.76 -18.58 -13.37
N ILE A 227 14.75 -17.97 -14.03
CA ILE A 227 14.74 -16.53 -14.26
C ILE A 227 13.65 -16.21 -15.30
N LEU A 228 12.55 -15.57 -14.88
CA LEU A 228 11.43 -15.23 -15.78
C LEU A 228 11.87 -14.38 -16.98
N ASP A 229 12.93 -13.60 -16.85
CA ASP A 229 13.47 -12.77 -17.93
C ASP A 229 14.02 -13.59 -19.12
N CYS A 230 14.21 -14.91 -18.95
CA CYS A 230 14.59 -15.82 -20.03
C CYS A 230 13.40 -16.31 -20.86
N LEU A 231 12.16 -16.09 -20.38
CA LEU A 231 10.95 -16.48 -21.09
C LEU A 231 10.53 -15.40 -22.08
N SER A 232 10.06 -15.84 -23.24
CA SER A 232 9.39 -15.00 -24.23
C SER A 232 8.00 -14.56 -23.75
N SER A 233 7.43 -13.52 -24.38
CA SER A 233 6.05 -13.10 -24.08
C SER A 233 5.05 -14.22 -24.35
N GLU A 234 5.28 -15.03 -25.39
CA GLU A 234 4.46 -16.18 -25.76
C GLU A 234 4.47 -17.26 -24.67
N GLU A 235 5.65 -17.60 -24.13
CA GLU A 235 5.76 -18.58 -23.03
C GLU A 235 5.05 -18.08 -21.75
N ILE A 236 5.23 -16.80 -21.40
CA ILE A 236 4.53 -16.18 -20.26
C ILE A 236 3.01 -16.25 -20.49
N ARG A 237 2.54 -15.87 -21.67
CA ARG A 237 1.13 -15.93 -22.07
C ARG A 237 0.59 -17.34 -21.91
N ASP A 238 1.27 -18.34 -22.47
CA ASP A 238 0.79 -19.72 -22.49
C ASP A 238 0.74 -20.32 -21.08
N ILE A 239 1.74 -20.04 -20.23
CA ILE A 239 1.72 -20.41 -18.80
C ILE A 239 0.47 -19.86 -18.10
N MET A 240 0.12 -18.59 -18.36
CA MET A 240 -1.04 -17.96 -17.74
C MET A 240 -2.36 -18.53 -18.28
N ILE A 241 -2.48 -18.70 -19.61
CA ILE A 241 -3.66 -19.27 -20.25
C ILE A 241 -3.94 -20.68 -19.71
N ASP A 242 -2.92 -21.53 -19.66
CA ASP A 242 -3.03 -22.90 -19.18
C ASP A 242 -3.50 -22.95 -17.72
N ASN A 243 -2.95 -22.07 -16.88
CA ASN A 243 -3.34 -22.01 -15.47
C ASN A 243 -4.77 -21.52 -15.28
N ILE A 244 -5.15 -20.39 -15.90
CA ILE A 244 -6.50 -19.84 -15.80
C ILE A 244 -7.53 -20.83 -16.35
N THR A 245 -7.22 -21.47 -17.49
CA THR A 245 -8.10 -22.47 -18.10
C THR A 245 -8.26 -23.69 -17.19
N SER A 246 -7.18 -24.17 -16.58
CA SER A 246 -7.23 -25.28 -15.60
C SER A 246 -8.08 -24.94 -14.38
N ILE A 247 -8.01 -23.70 -13.89
CA ILE A 247 -8.85 -23.21 -12.79
C ILE A 247 -10.32 -23.14 -13.23
N MET A 248 -10.61 -22.58 -14.41
CA MET A 248 -11.96 -22.48 -14.96
C MET A 248 -12.64 -23.85 -15.13
N GLU A 249 -11.86 -24.88 -15.45
CA GLU A 249 -12.35 -26.25 -15.65
C GLU A 249 -12.36 -27.09 -14.36
N GLY A 250 -12.02 -26.50 -13.20
CA GLY A 250 -12.03 -27.19 -11.91
C GLY A 250 -10.96 -28.28 -11.76
N ARG A 251 -9.92 -28.24 -12.60
CA ARG A 251 -8.82 -29.23 -12.61
C ARG A 251 -7.65 -28.86 -11.69
N HIS A 252 -7.79 -27.80 -10.90
CA HIS A 252 -6.71 -27.24 -10.12
C HIS A 252 -6.75 -27.76 -8.67
N ASP A 253 -5.72 -28.52 -8.27
CA ASP A 253 -5.42 -28.70 -6.85
C ASP A 253 -4.92 -27.36 -6.32
N THR A 254 -5.68 -26.75 -5.41
CA THR A 254 -5.31 -25.50 -4.76
C THR A 254 -3.97 -25.69 -4.05
N LEU A 255 -2.92 -24.99 -4.50
CA LEU A 255 -1.64 -24.94 -3.79
C LEU A 255 -1.74 -24.18 -2.44
N ILE A 256 -2.92 -23.66 -2.08
CA ILE A 256 -3.17 -22.90 -0.87
C ILE A 256 -4.56 -23.26 -0.32
N SER A 257 -4.59 -23.75 0.92
CA SER A 257 -5.79 -23.96 1.74
C SER A 257 -6.52 -22.64 1.97
N GLY A 258 -7.85 -22.67 1.88
CA GLY A 258 -8.75 -21.50 1.81
C GLY A 258 -8.91 -20.63 3.07
N ASP A 259 -7.88 -20.46 3.90
CA ASP A 259 -7.97 -19.66 5.14
C ASP A 259 -7.33 -18.27 5.07
N ASP A 260 -6.55 -17.93 4.02
CA ASP A 260 -5.97 -16.57 3.85
C ASP A 260 -6.84 -15.63 2.99
N VAL A 261 -8.13 -15.92 2.92
CA VAL A 261 -9.09 -15.12 2.17
C VAL A 261 -9.81 -14.20 3.15
N SER A 262 -9.27 -13.01 3.38
CA SER A 262 -10.09 -11.91 3.87
C SER A 262 -11.15 -11.58 2.80
N GLU A 263 -12.40 -11.86 3.16
CA GLU A 263 -13.56 -11.19 2.61
C GLU A 263 -13.50 -9.75 3.11
N ASP A 264 -13.32 -8.78 2.22
CA ASP A 264 -14.01 -7.49 2.33
C ASP A 264 -13.79 -6.65 1.07
N GLU A 265 -14.90 -6.34 0.39
CA GLU A 265 -14.94 -5.42 -0.74
C GLU A 265 -14.76 -3.95 -0.33
N ASN A 266 -14.57 -3.62 0.95
CA ASN A 266 -14.16 -2.29 1.40
C ASN A 266 -13.50 -2.33 2.79
N GLU A 267 -12.26 -2.82 2.93
CA GLU A 267 -11.32 -2.39 3.98
C GLU A 267 -9.96 -3.02 3.71
N TYR A 268 -8.93 -2.20 3.47
CA TYR A 268 -7.56 -2.69 3.40
C TYR A 268 -6.88 -2.41 4.73
N GLU A 269 -6.79 -3.43 5.58
CA GLU A 269 -5.90 -3.38 6.73
C GLU A 269 -4.44 -3.29 6.26
N GLU A 270 -3.77 -2.28 6.79
CA GLU A 270 -2.33 -2.05 6.64
C GLU A 270 -1.61 -3.14 7.45
N THR A 271 -1.06 -4.17 6.78
CA THR A 271 0.08 -4.87 7.36
C THR A 271 1.26 -3.91 7.30
N SER A 272 1.64 -3.38 8.46
CA SER A 272 2.82 -2.55 8.62
C SER A 272 4.06 -3.39 8.30
N GLU A 273 4.57 -3.30 7.06
CA GLU A 273 5.99 -3.49 6.82
C GLU A 273 6.69 -2.30 7.47
N GLU A 274 7.36 -2.54 8.59
CA GLU A 274 8.28 -1.58 9.16
C GLU A 274 9.32 -1.23 8.07
N ASP A 275 9.39 0.06 7.76
CA ASP A 275 10.42 0.66 6.93
C ASP A 275 11.80 0.23 7.46
N THR A 276 12.46 -0.72 6.80
CA THR A 276 13.89 -0.96 6.98
C THR A 276 14.65 0.21 6.35
N LYS A 277 14.68 1.35 7.04
CA LYS A 277 15.61 2.43 6.76
C LYS A 277 16.93 2.12 7.44
N LEU A 278 17.87 1.65 6.62
CA LEU A 278 19.30 1.86 6.87
C LEU A 278 19.57 3.38 6.77
N GLU A 279 19.40 4.10 7.88
CA GLU A 279 20.05 5.40 8.09
C GLU A 279 20.82 5.32 9.41
N ASN A 280 22.14 5.32 9.29
CA ASN A 280 23.07 5.58 10.39
C ASN A 280 22.81 6.99 10.90
N THR A 281 22.07 7.11 12.00
CA THR A 281 22.06 8.31 12.84
C THR A 281 22.11 7.87 14.29
N GLU A 282 23.32 8.00 14.83
CA GLU A 282 23.70 8.30 16.21
C GLU A 282 22.84 7.72 17.35
N LEU A 283 23.52 6.81 18.07
CA LEU A 283 23.23 6.30 19.42
C LEU A 283 22.68 7.35 20.39
N GLU A 284 21.38 7.28 20.69
CA GLU A 284 20.83 7.69 21.99
C GLU A 284 19.83 6.63 22.52
N ASN A 285 20.38 5.74 23.34
CA ASN A 285 19.76 4.86 24.36
C ASN A 285 18.24 4.63 24.32
N ASN A 286 17.79 3.65 23.52
CA ASN A 286 16.46 3.04 23.62
C ASN A 286 16.48 1.72 24.42
N THR A 287 17.45 1.56 25.33
CA THR A 287 17.74 0.31 26.04
C THR A 287 16.78 0.00 27.21
N ASP A 288 15.92 0.94 27.60
CA ASP A 288 15.20 0.84 28.87
C ASP A 288 13.72 0.52 28.74
N ARG A 289 13.18 0.45 27.51
CA ARG A 289 11.77 0.13 27.23
C ARG A 289 11.58 -1.37 27.02
N ILE A 290 10.46 -1.94 27.46
CA ILE A 290 10.10 -3.34 27.24
C ILE A 290 9.82 -3.59 25.76
N ASN A 291 10.57 -4.49 25.15
CA ASN A 291 10.43 -4.90 23.75
C ASN A 291 9.99 -6.37 23.64
N ILE A 292 9.54 -6.77 22.44
CA ILE A 292 9.32 -8.18 22.11
C ILE A 292 10.66 -8.94 22.21
N GLY A 293 10.63 -10.08 22.90
CA GLY A 293 11.81 -10.90 23.22
C GLY A 293 12.26 -10.78 24.68
N ASP A 294 11.96 -9.67 25.35
CA ASP A 294 12.35 -9.42 26.73
C ASP A 294 11.61 -10.33 27.73
N VAL A 295 12.22 -10.53 28.89
CA VAL A 295 11.60 -11.18 30.05
C VAL A 295 11.42 -10.14 31.14
N VAL A 296 10.19 -9.91 31.57
CA VAL A 296 9.84 -8.84 32.50
C VAL A 296 9.32 -9.45 33.80
N THR A 297 9.87 -9.01 34.93
CA THR A 297 9.33 -9.37 36.24
C THR A 297 8.52 -8.20 36.77
N ILE A 298 7.26 -8.47 37.13
CA ILE A 298 6.37 -7.51 37.78
C ILE A 298 6.08 -7.95 39.22
N ILE A 299 5.95 -6.99 40.14
CA ILE A 299 5.70 -7.25 41.57
C ILE A 299 4.49 -6.42 42.00
N SER A 300 3.53 -7.02 42.70
CA SER A 300 2.37 -6.29 43.21
C SER A 300 2.77 -5.24 44.25
N LYS A 301 2.00 -4.14 44.38
CA LYS A 301 2.32 -3.06 45.32
C LYS A 301 2.37 -3.49 46.80
N ASP A 302 1.59 -4.51 47.17
CA ASP A 302 1.61 -5.15 48.50
C ASP A 302 2.81 -6.11 48.69
N ARG A 303 3.58 -6.37 47.62
CA ARG A 303 4.72 -7.31 47.55
C ARG A 303 4.35 -8.77 47.89
N GLU A 304 3.08 -9.12 47.79
CA GLU A 304 2.59 -10.48 48.05
C GLU A 304 2.56 -11.36 46.78
N ASP A 305 2.63 -10.76 45.58
CA ASP A 305 2.60 -11.47 44.30
C ASP A 305 3.71 -10.98 43.36
N SER A 306 4.30 -11.92 42.61
CA SER A 306 5.30 -11.62 41.59
C SER A 306 5.10 -12.52 40.38
N GLN A 307 5.17 -11.94 39.18
CA GLN A 307 4.91 -12.65 37.92
C GLN A 307 6.02 -12.38 36.91
N ILE A 308 6.42 -13.43 36.20
CA ILE A 308 7.37 -13.35 35.08
C ILE A 308 6.57 -13.36 33.78
N VAL A 309 6.77 -12.34 32.95
CA VAL A 309 6.09 -12.15 31.68
C VAL A 309 7.12 -12.28 30.56
N TYR A 310 6.92 -13.28 29.71
CA TYR A 310 7.71 -13.45 28.49
C TYR A 310 7.06 -12.65 27.35
N MET A 311 7.78 -11.66 26.81
CA MET A 311 7.29 -10.80 25.74
C MET A 311 7.37 -11.52 24.38
N ARG A 312 6.59 -12.59 24.20
CA ARG A 312 6.60 -13.42 22.99
C ARG A 312 5.19 -13.68 22.49
N TYR A 313 5.03 -13.71 21.18
CA TYR A 313 3.78 -14.11 20.53
C TYR A 313 3.54 -15.61 20.69
N HIS A 314 2.31 -15.99 21.00
CA HIS A 314 1.84 -17.36 20.96
C HIS A 314 0.60 -17.43 20.07
N LYS A 315 0.65 -18.21 18.98
CA LYS A 315 -0.41 -18.27 17.94
C LYS A 315 -0.80 -16.87 17.41
N GLY A 316 0.20 -16.02 17.16
CA GLY A 316 0.02 -14.68 16.61
C GLY A 316 -0.52 -13.62 17.58
N LYS A 317 -0.74 -13.94 18.86
CA LYS A 317 -1.19 -12.98 19.88
C LYS A 317 -0.20 -12.87 21.03
N LEU A 318 -0.03 -11.67 21.56
CA LEU A 318 0.71 -11.43 22.80
C LEU A 318 -0.23 -11.71 23.98
N SER A 319 0.30 -12.06 25.15
CA SER A 319 -0.55 -12.19 26.33
C SER A 319 -1.15 -10.82 26.69
N ILE A 320 -2.36 -10.77 27.24
CA ILE A 320 -3.03 -9.52 27.65
C ILE A 320 -2.10 -8.69 28.56
N LEU A 321 -1.41 -9.34 29.49
CA LEU A 321 -0.45 -8.67 30.37
C LEU A 321 0.78 -8.16 29.59
N GLY A 322 1.25 -8.91 28.59
CA GLY A 322 2.31 -8.48 27.68
C GLY A 322 1.93 -7.26 26.84
N GLU A 323 0.68 -7.19 26.34
CA GLU A 323 0.18 -6.02 25.60
C GLU A 323 0.13 -4.77 26.49
N LEU A 324 -0.30 -4.92 27.74
CA LEU A 324 -0.40 -3.81 28.69
C LEU A 324 0.96 -3.25 29.12
N ILE A 325 2.02 -4.06 29.10
CA ILE A 325 3.37 -3.65 29.53
C ILE A 325 4.31 -3.31 28.37
N LEU A 326 3.89 -3.53 27.12
CA LEU A 326 4.70 -3.22 25.95
C LEU A 326 5.01 -1.71 25.90
N ASN A 327 6.25 -1.35 25.56
CA ASN A 327 6.77 0.02 25.53
C ASN A 327 6.83 0.77 26.88
N LYS A 328 6.48 0.13 28.01
CA LYS A 328 6.73 0.67 29.35
C LYS A 328 8.20 0.49 29.75
N THR A 329 8.61 1.17 30.81
CA THR A 329 9.98 1.19 31.35
C THR A 329 10.03 0.67 32.78
N LYS A 330 11.24 0.47 33.31
CA LYS A 330 11.43 0.13 34.72
C LYS A 330 10.85 1.25 35.60
N ASN A 331 10.08 0.89 36.63
CA ASN A 331 9.31 1.78 37.52
C ASN A 331 7.93 2.25 37.02
N ASP A 332 7.51 1.88 35.81
CA ASP A 332 6.12 2.05 35.41
C ASP A 332 5.19 1.04 36.12
N THR A 333 3.91 1.39 36.21
CA THR A 333 2.87 0.54 36.81
C THR A 333 1.92 -0.03 35.75
N VAL A 334 1.32 -1.18 36.06
CA VAL A 334 0.27 -1.82 35.27
C VAL A 334 -0.82 -2.39 36.16
N ASP A 335 -2.08 -2.15 35.80
CA ASP A 335 -3.23 -2.75 36.47
C ASP A 335 -3.65 -4.01 35.72
N PHE A 336 -3.72 -5.14 36.43
CA PHE A 336 -4.11 -6.42 35.87
C PHE A 336 -4.88 -7.25 36.89
N LYS A 337 -6.03 -7.78 36.47
CA LYS A 337 -6.93 -8.61 37.31
C LYS A 337 -7.25 -7.99 38.69
N GLY A 338 -7.45 -6.67 38.73
CA GLY A 338 -7.82 -5.93 39.95
C GLY A 338 -6.68 -5.64 40.92
N ARG A 339 -5.41 -5.83 40.50
CA ARG A 339 -4.21 -5.49 41.28
C ARG A 339 -3.27 -4.61 40.46
N THR A 340 -2.55 -3.72 41.14
CA THR A 340 -1.50 -2.87 40.53
C THR A 340 -0.13 -3.50 40.76
N TYR A 341 0.63 -3.62 39.68
CA TYR A 341 1.98 -4.16 39.69
C TYR A 341 3.00 -3.11 39.25
N ASP A 342 4.17 -3.12 39.87
CA ASP A 342 5.34 -2.35 39.48
C ASP A 342 6.25 -3.20 38.56
N ILE A 343 6.78 -2.60 37.50
CA ILE A 343 7.79 -3.25 36.63
C ILE A 343 9.14 -3.24 37.34
N ALA A 344 9.55 -4.40 37.87
CA ALA A 344 10.73 -4.54 38.72
C ALA A 344 12.01 -4.76 37.93
N THR A 345 12.02 -5.69 36.98
CA THR A 345 13.20 -6.00 36.15
C THR A 345 12.82 -6.27 34.71
N ILE A 346 13.71 -5.86 33.78
CA ILE A 346 13.60 -6.13 32.35
C ILE A 346 14.90 -6.83 31.94
N GLU A 347 14.83 -8.12 31.63
CA GLU A 347 15.96 -8.87 31.08
C GLU A 347 15.89 -8.83 29.56
N LYS A 348 16.89 -8.19 28.95
CA LYS A 348 16.98 -8.04 27.50
C LYS A 348 17.31 -9.35 26.80
N SER A 349 16.61 -9.65 25.71
CA SER A 349 16.95 -10.80 24.88
C SER A 349 18.37 -10.67 24.32
N LYS A 350 19.25 -11.64 24.60
CA LYS A 350 20.58 -11.69 23.98
C LYS A 350 20.45 -11.96 22.49
N CYS A 351 20.74 -10.96 21.66
CA CYS A 351 20.92 -11.14 20.23
C CYS A 351 22.29 -11.80 19.98
N THR A 352 22.38 -13.13 19.92
CA THR A 352 23.59 -13.80 19.44
C THR A 352 23.62 -13.73 17.92
N ALA A 353 24.39 -12.79 17.39
CA ALA A 353 24.81 -12.80 16.00
C ALA A 353 25.74 -14.00 15.77
N THR A 354 25.22 -15.08 15.18
CA THR A 354 26.04 -16.17 14.68
C THR A 354 26.68 -15.71 13.37
N THR A 355 27.90 -15.17 13.47
CA THR A 355 28.76 -14.93 12.31
C THR A 355 29.17 -16.29 11.73
N ALA A 356 28.48 -16.74 10.67
CA ALA A 356 29.00 -17.80 9.83
C ALA A 356 30.26 -17.27 9.14
N ARG A 357 31.42 -17.81 9.50
CA ARG A 357 32.67 -17.61 8.77
C ARG A 357 32.55 -18.35 7.44
N ILE A 358 32.73 -17.62 6.34
CA ILE A 358 33.18 -18.16 5.05
C ILE A 358 34.70 -18.35 5.13
#